data_AF-W9E9M5-F1
#
_entry.id   AF-W9E9M5-F1
#
_cell.length_a   1.000
_cell.length_b   1.000
_cell.length_c   1.000
_cell.angle_alpha   90.00
_cell.angle_beta   90.00
_cell.angle_gamma   90.00
#
_symmetry.space_group_name_H-M   'P 1'
#
loop_
_entity.id
_entity.type
_entity.pdbx_description
1 polymer ?
#
loop_
_entity_poly.entity_id
_entity_poly.type
_entity_poly.pdbx_seq_one_letter_code
_entity_poly.pdbx_strand_id
1 'polypeptide(L)'
;MAYTKTVWNDSAAPGISAPNLNHLESQYDEVKTELQKTDGTSDIKPQAKNILIQDTNNNITATNVEDALQELAGNVQTGKSKIATAITAMGQSATSTDTFDTLSSKIRAISIDANAGVGDVLSGKTFYSGGSKQTGAMPNNGAVIITPSTQNQAIPAGYHNGSGYVKGDANLVAANIKHGITVFGVTGSFSPPYDQVYTVSTTTTAYPLGSQIPLPFVPKLLVVFPTDAGYRPAIYDAIYGFSMTSTYMGGSGSSTMWLNLYYTAGNLYFTLSAQNFSFTKFNYFAFA
;
A
#
# COMPACT_ATOMS: atom_id res chain seq x y z
N MET A 1 58.21 63.62 -21.02
CA MET A 1 59.24 64.45 -20.37
C MET A 1 58.76 64.79 -18.97
N ALA A 2 59.54 64.52 -17.93
CA ALA A 2 59.17 64.88 -16.57
C ALA A 2 59.39 66.39 -16.40
N TYR A 3 58.30 67.11 -16.13
CA TYR A 3 58.35 68.52 -15.76
C TYR A 3 59.21 68.70 -14.50
N THR A 4 60.21 69.57 -14.57
CA THR A 4 61.08 69.90 -13.43
C THR A 4 60.83 71.36 -13.06
N LYS A 5 60.48 71.59 -11.79
CA LYS A 5 60.14 72.93 -11.29
C LYS A 5 61.32 73.89 -11.44
N THR A 6 61.10 75.02 -12.08
CA THR A 6 62.07 76.10 -12.27
C THR A 6 61.93 77.12 -11.15
N VAL A 7 63.05 77.65 -10.65
CA VAL A 7 63.05 78.77 -9.69
C VAL A 7 63.34 80.03 -10.48
N TRP A 8 62.32 80.86 -10.68
CA TRP A 8 62.45 82.14 -11.38
C TRP A 8 63.02 83.20 -10.43
N ASN A 9 63.95 84.02 -10.92
CA ASN A 9 64.55 85.16 -10.22
C ASN A 9 64.28 86.44 -11.02
N ASP A 10 64.06 87.56 -10.33
CA ASP A 10 63.82 88.85 -11.01
C ASP A 10 65.05 89.29 -11.81
N SER A 11 64.83 89.86 -12.99
CA SER A 11 65.87 90.50 -13.79
C SER A 11 65.67 92.01 -13.83
N ALA A 12 66.74 92.79 -14.08
CA ALA A 12 66.70 94.26 -14.06
C ALA A 12 65.88 94.90 -15.21
N ALA A 13 65.25 94.11 -16.08
CA ALA A 13 64.45 94.60 -17.20
C ALA A 13 62.96 94.72 -16.80
N PRO A 14 62.23 95.75 -17.28
CA PRO A 14 60.79 95.85 -17.06
C PRO A 14 60.09 94.69 -17.78
N GLY A 15 59.66 93.69 -17.00
CA GLY A 15 59.05 92.46 -17.51
C GLY A 15 58.36 91.67 -16.39
N ILE A 16 57.69 90.57 -16.75
CA ILE A 16 56.90 89.69 -15.86
C ILE A 16 57.70 89.35 -14.59
N SER A 17 57.10 89.54 -13.40
CA SER A 17 57.79 89.34 -12.12
C SER A 17 58.00 87.86 -11.79
N ALA A 18 59.17 87.53 -11.23
CA ALA A 18 59.50 86.17 -10.82
C ALA A 18 58.57 85.58 -9.75
N PRO A 19 58.07 86.36 -8.75
CA PRO A 19 57.03 85.88 -7.83
C PRO A 19 55.77 85.37 -8.54
N ASN A 20 55.33 86.03 -9.60
CA ASN A 20 54.15 85.62 -10.35
C ASN A 20 54.40 84.33 -11.14
N LEU A 21 55.58 84.17 -11.76
CA LEU A 21 55.95 82.94 -12.46
C LEU A 21 56.05 81.75 -11.50
N ASN A 22 56.69 81.93 -10.35
CA ASN A 22 56.78 80.89 -9.32
C ASN A 22 55.40 80.50 -8.76
N HIS A 23 54.46 81.46 -8.64
CA HIS A 23 53.09 81.18 -8.21
C HIS A 23 52.31 80.35 -9.24
N LEU A 24 52.38 80.71 -10.52
CA LEU A 24 51.76 79.95 -11.62
C LEU A 24 52.31 78.51 -11.68
N GLU A 25 53.61 78.34 -11.44
CA GLU A 25 54.25 77.04 -11.42
C GLU A 25 53.74 76.14 -10.29
N SER A 26 53.52 76.72 -9.11
CA SER A 26 52.89 76.02 -7.99
C SER A 26 51.45 75.58 -8.31
N GLN A 27 50.66 76.47 -8.92
CA GLN A 27 49.29 76.15 -9.32
C GLN A 27 49.25 75.04 -10.38
N TYR A 28 50.21 75.01 -11.31
CA TYR A 28 50.34 73.92 -12.28
C TYR A 28 50.58 72.58 -11.60
N ASP A 29 51.50 72.51 -10.62
CA ASP A 29 51.79 71.29 -9.87
C ASP A 29 50.59 70.82 -9.03
N GLU A 30 49.84 71.73 -8.42
CA GLU A 30 48.60 71.44 -7.69
C GLU A 30 47.55 70.83 -8.63
N VAL A 31 47.25 71.50 -9.74
CA VAL A 31 46.30 71.00 -10.76
C VAL A 31 46.76 69.66 -11.32
N LYS A 32 48.05 69.51 -11.61
CA LYS A 32 48.61 68.25 -12.12
C LYS A 32 48.47 67.12 -11.09
N THR A 33 48.71 67.40 -9.82
CA THR A 33 48.52 66.44 -8.72
C THR A 33 47.06 66.00 -8.64
N GLU A 34 46.13 66.95 -8.69
CA GLU A 34 44.71 66.64 -8.70
C GLU A 34 44.25 65.87 -9.95
N LEU A 35 44.84 66.17 -11.11
CA LEU A 35 44.63 65.43 -12.35
C LEU A 35 45.25 64.03 -12.33
N GLN A 36 46.04 63.68 -11.33
CA GLN A 36 46.67 62.36 -11.20
C GLN A 36 46.00 61.47 -10.15
N LYS A 37 45.20 62.01 -9.24
CA LYS A 37 44.44 61.20 -8.26
C LYS A 37 43.52 60.18 -8.95
N THR A 38 43.46 58.96 -8.40
CA THR A 38 42.65 57.83 -8.91
C THR A 38 41.74 57.21 -7.85
N ASP A 39 41.77 57.74 -6.64
CA ASP A 39 41.03 57.28 -5.46
C ASP A 39 39.61 57.85 -5.36
N GLY A 40 39.20 58.67 -6.34
CA GLY A 40 37.91 59.35 -6.32
C GLY A 40 37.85 60.53 -5.34
N THR A 41 39.00 61.11 -4.95
CA THR A 41 39.06 62.32 -4.11
C THR A 41 39.53 63.58 -4.85
N SER A 42 39.68 63.52 -6.17
CA SER A 42 40.06 64.65 -7.01
C SER A 42 38.97 65.71 -7.10
N ASP A 43 39.29 66.97 -6.81
CA ASP A 43 38.33 68.08 -6.89
C ASP A 43 38.04 68.52 -8.33
N ILE A 44 38.94 68.19 -9.26
CA ILE A 44 38.86 68.65 -10.66
C ILE A 44 38.50 67.54 -11.65
N LYS A 45 38.58 66.26 -11.24
CA LYS A 45 38.08 65.15 -12.07
C LYS A 45 36.61 64.90 -11.79
N PRO A 46 35.82 64.52 -12.80
CA PRO A 46 34.49 63.99 -12.59
C PRO A 46 34.54 62.76 -11.65
N GLN A 47 33.78 62.81 -10.58
CA GLN A 47 33.56 61.70 -9.64
C GLN A 47 32.13 61.20 -9.80
N ALA A 48 31.87 59.89 -9.71
CA ALA A 48 30.53 59.31 -9.87
C ALA A 48 29.48 59.99 -8.97
N LYS A 49 29.85 60.29 -7.72
CA LYS A 49 29.02 61.03 -6.77
C LYS A 49 28.62 62.44 -7.22
N ASN A 50 29.44 63.08 -8.06
CA ASN A 50 29.23 64.45 -8.55
C ASN A 50 28.71 64.50 -10.00
N ILE A 51 28.58 63.34 -10.66
CA ILE A 51 28.01 63.26 -12.01
C ILE A 51 26.49 63.08 -11.87
N LEU A 52 25.75 64.11 -12.27
CA LEU A 52 24.28 64.09 -12.28
C LEU A 52 23.74 63.20 -13.40
N ILE A 53 22.58 62.60 -13.16
CA ILE A 53 21.86 61.77 -14.13
C ILE A 53 20.59 62.49 -14.57
N GLN A 54 20.27 62.42 -15.86
CA GLN A 54 18.93 62.75 -16.37
C GLN A 54 18.09 61.48 -16.41
N ASP A 55 17.06 61.39 -15.56
CA ASP A 55 16.11 60.28 -15.55
C ASP A 55 14.71 60.77 -15.95
N THR A 56 14.53 61.01 -17.25
CA THR A 56 13.24 61.50 -17.79
C THR A 56 12.08 60.53 -17.54
N ASN A 57 12.38 59.25 -17.29
CA ASN A 57 11.39 58.21 -17.11
C ASN A 57 11.10 57.86 -15.63
N ASN A 58 11.80 58.50 -14.68
CA ASN A 58 11.70 58.23 -13.24
C ASN A 58 11.87 56.73 -12.89
N ASN A 59 12.84 56.07 -13.53
CA ASN A 59 13.21 54.68 -13.27
C ASN A 59 14.02 54.50 -11.98
N ILE A 60 14.75 55.54 -11.55
CA ILE A 60 15.59 55.56 -10.35
C ILE A 60 15.31 56.84 -9.55
N THR A 61 15.50 56.77 -8.24
CA THR A 61 15.33 57.92 -7.35
C THR A 61 16.61 58.72 -7.15
N ALA A 62 17.76 58.07 -7.35
CA ALA A 62 19.08 58.66 -7.23
C ALA A 62 19.34 59.80 -8.24
N THR A 63 20.06 60.82 -7.80
CA THR A 63 20.38 62.01 -8.61
C THR A 63 21.78 61.97 -9.21
N ASN A 64 22.65 61.07 -8.76
CA ASN A 64 24.02 60.90 -9.21
C ASN A 64 24.36 59.43 -9.49
N VAL A 65 25.49 59.20 -10.18
CA VAL A 65 25.91 57.86 -10.64
C VAL A 65 26.17 56.89 -9.48
N GLU A 66 26.77 57.35 -8.38
CA GLU A 66 27.11 56.47 -7.25
C GLU A 66 25.83 55.93 -6.58
N ASP A 67 24.91 56.83 -6.23
CA ASP A 67 23.66 56.46 -5.56
C ASP A 67 22.77 55.59 -6.47
N ALA A 68 22.78 55.85 -7.79
CA ALA A 68 22.02 55.06 -8.76
C ALA A 68 22.54 53.61 -8.86
N LEU A 69 23.86 53.42 -8.82
CA LEU A 69 24.46 52.09 -8.80
C LEU A 69 24.13 51.35 -7.49
N GLN A 70 24.12 52.08 -6.37
CA GLN A 70 23.70 51.52 -5.07
C GLN A 70 22.22 51.12 -5.06
N GLU A 71 21.34 51.96 -5.59
CA GLU A 71 19.90 51.67 -5.74
C GLU A 71 19.69 50.43 -6.63
N LEU A 72 20.37 50.34 -7.77
CA LEU A 72 20.33 49.17 -8.64
C LEU A 72 20.79 47.90 -7.92
N ALA A 73 21.91 47.95 -7.20
CA ALA A 73 22.41 46.82 -6.42
C ALA A 73 21.42 46.39 -5.33
N GLY A 74 20.79 47.34 -4.64
CA GLY A 74 19.74 47.08 -3.64
C GLY A 74 18.50 46.42 -4.24
N ASN A 75 18.06 46.88 -5.42
CA ASN A 75 16.94 46.30 -6.15
C ASN A 75 17.23 44.85 -6.58
N VAL A 76 18.43 44.60 -7.12
CA VAL A 76 18.90 43.24 -7.47
C VAL A 76 18.91 42.33 -6.25
N GLN A 77 19.45 42.80 -5.12
CA GLN A 77 19.50 42.02 -3.88
C GLN A 77 18.11 41.69 -3.34
N THR A 78 17.19 42.65 -3.41
CA THR A 78 15.78 42.46 -3.02
C THR A 78 15.10 41.42 -3.92
N GLY A 79 15.33 41.48 -5.23
CA GLY A 79 14.82 40.50 -6.20
C GLY A 79 15.32 39.09 -5.90
N LYS A 80 16.63 38.92 -5.68
CA LYS A 80 17.23 37.62 -5.29
C LYS A 80 16.62 37.10 -3.99
N SER A 81 16.41 37.96 -2.99
CA SER A 81 15.80 37.57 -1.72
C SER A 81 14.39 36.99 -1.89
N LYS A 82 13.56 37.63 -2.75
CA LYS A 82 12.22 37.12 -3.08
C LYS A 82 12.28 35.75 -3.76
N ILE A 83 13.18 35.58 -4.73
CA ILE A 83 13.37 34.30 -5.44
C ILE A 83 13.84 33.21 -4.48
N ALA A 84 14.86 33.49 -3.67
CA ALA A 84 15.39 32.54 -2.68
C ALA A 84 14.33 32.11 -1.67
N THR A 85 13.48 33.04 -1.23
CA THR A 85 12.35 32.74 -0.34
C THR A 85 11.36 31.79 -1.01
N ALA A 86 11.02 32.02 -2.28
CA ALA A 86 10.13 31.13 -3.04
C ALA A 86 10.73 29.72 -3.22
N ILE A 87 12.02 29.61 -3.53
CA ILE A 87 12.73 28.32 -3.65
C ILE A 87 12.71 27.57 -2.31
N THR A 88 12.94 28.28 -1.21
CA THR A 88 12.89 27.72 0.15
C THR A 88 11.49 27.24 0.54
N ALA A 89 10.45 27.98 0.16
CA ALA A 89 9.06 27.55 0.35
C ALA A 89 8.72 26.26 -0.43
N MET A 90 9.45 25.98 -1.52
CA MET A 90 9.33 24.76 -2.32
C MET A 90 10.25 23.62 -1.84
N GLY A 91 10.86 23.75 -0.65
CA GLY A 91 11.66 22.70 -0.01
C GLY A 91 13.15 22.68 -0.38
N GLN A 92 13.65 23.67 -1.12
CA GLN A 92 15.07 23.76 -1.50
C GLN A 92 15.78 24.90 -0.77
N SER A 93 16.96 24.67 -0.19
CA SER A 93 17.67 25.72 0.55
C SER A 93 18.25 26.81 -0.37
N ALA A 94 17.80 28.06 -0.23
CA ALA A 94 18.32 29.21 -0.97
C ALA A 94 18.48 30.47 -0.10
N THR A 95 19.39 31.37 -0.47
CA THR A 95 19.65 32.62 0.25
C THR A 95 19.77 33.82 -0.71
N SER A 96 19.69 35.04 -0.18
CA SER A 96 19.84 36.26 -0.97
C SER A 96 21.28 36.50 -1.47
N THR A 97 22.27 35.80 -0.90
CA THR A 97 23.67 35.86 -1.32
C THR A 97 24.00 34.90 -2.46
N ASP A 98 23.11 33.94 -2.77
CA ASP A 98 23.25 33.07 -3.93
C ASP A 98 23.34 33.90 -5.22
N THR A 99 24.14 33.42 -6.17
CA THR A 99 24.19 33.99 -7.53
C THR A 99 22.91 33.62 -8.30
N PHE A 100 22.63 34.33 -9.39
CA PHE A 100 21.51 33.94 -10.26
C PHE A 100 21.66 32.53 -10.84
N ASP A 101 22.89 32.10 -11.15
CA ASP A 101 23.16 30.74 -11.63
C ASP A 101 22.89 29.68 -10.55
N THR A 102 23.27 29.97 -9.30
CA THR A 102 22.98 29.11 -8.15
C THR A 102 21.46 29.01 -7.92
N LEU A 103 20.74 30.13 -7.93
CA LEU A 103 19.29 30.16 -7.79
C LEU A 103 18.60 29.39 -8.94
N SER A 104 19.06 29.57 -10.18
CA SER A 104 18.57 28.83 -11.35
C SER A 104 18.75 27.31 -11.20
N SER A 105 19.92 26.89 -10.71
CA SER A 105 20.20 25.47 -10.44
C SER A 105 19.28 24.92 -9.34
N LYS A 106 19.04 25.68 -8.28
CA LYS A 106 18.14 25.30 -7.18
C LYS A 106 16.67 25.23 -7.63
N ILE A 107 16.24 26.10 -8.56
CA ILE A 107 14.91 26.00 -9.18
C ILE A 107 14.76 24.65 -9.91
N ARG A 108 15.79 24.20 -10.64
CA ARG A 108 15.79 22.89 -11.31
C ARG A 108 15.81 21.72 -10.32
N ALA A 109 16.29 21.94 -9.11
CA ALA A 109 16.30 20.94 -8.04
C ALA A 109 14.99 20.92 -7.22
N ILE A 110 14.00 21.78 -7.50
CA ILE A 110 12.71 21.73 -6.81
C ILE A 110 12.10 20.33 -6.97
N SER A 111 11.60 19.78 -5.84
CA SER A 111 11.05 18.42 -5.76
C SER A 111 12.06 17.30 -6.03
N ILE A 112 13.37 17.52 -5.83
CA ILE A 112 14.39 16.46 -5.92
C ILE A 112 14.27 15.44 -4.77
N ASP A 113 13.65 15.84 -3.66
CA ASP A 113 13.34 15.03 -2.48
C ASP A 113 12.01 14.26 -2.61
N ALA A 114 11.28 14.43 -3.71
CA ALA A 114 10.09 13.64 -4.00
C ALA A 114 10.45 12.16 -4.20
N ASN A 115 9.72 11.27 -3.52
CA ASN A 115 10.00 9.83 -3.50
C ASN A 115 9.09 9.00 -4.42
N ALA A 116 8.07 9.61 -5.04
CA ALA A 116 7.21 8.91 -5.98
C ALA A 116 7.96 8.61 -7.29
N GLY A 117 7.98 7.34 -7.69
CA GLY A 117 8.41 6.92 -9.02
C GLY A 117 7.25 6.86 -10.01
N VAL A 118 7.56 6.63 -11.29
CA VAL A 118 6.53 6.44 -12.32
C VAL A 118 5.59 5.27 -12.01
N GLY A 119 6.07 4.23 -11.31
CA GLY A 119 5.27 3.10 -10.87
C GLY A 119 4.29 3.40 -9.72
N ASP A 120 4.46 4.54 -9.03
CA ASP A 120 3.62 4.96 -7.90
C ASP A 120 2.48 5.88 -8.33
N VAL A 121 2.51 6.37 -9.56
CA VAL A 121 1.54 7.33 -10.12
C VAL A 121 0.72 6.66 -11.21
N LEU A 122 -0.60 6.85 -11.16
CA LEU A 122 -1.55 6.27 -12.13
C LEU A 122 -1.18 6.60 -13.58
N SER A 123 -1.27 5.61 -14.45
CA SER A 123 -0.99 5.75 -15.88
C SER A 123 -1.72 6.94 -16.50
N GLY A 124 -0.99 7.77 -17.24
CA GLY A 124 -1.49 9.00 -17.87
C GLY A 124 -1.62 10.21 -16.94
N LYS A 125 -1.43 10.05 -15.62
CA LYS A 125 -1.30 11.19 -14.69
C LYS A 125 0.14 11.67 -14.66
N THR A 126 0.36 12.95 -14.35
CA THR A 126 1.70 13.55 -14.35
C THR A 126 2.07 14.06 -12.97
N PHE A 127 3.36 14.02 -12.65
CA PHE A 127 3.96 14.55 -11.43
C PHE A 127 5.30 15.19 -11.74
N TYR A 128 5.90 15.89 -10.78
CA TYR A 128 7.24 16.45 -10.91
C TYR A 128 8.20 15.78 -9.92
N SER A 129 9.41 15.50 -10.38
CA SER A 129 10.53 15.05 -9.56
C SER A 129 11.81 15.67 -10.13
N GLY A 130 12.62 16.30 -9.28
CA GLY A 130 13.85 17.01 -9.68
C GLY A 130 13.63 18.01 -10.82
N GLY A 131 12.61 18.87 -10.68
CA GLY A 131 12.24 19.90 -11.66
C GLY A 131 11.72 19.38 -13.02
N SER A 132 11.59 18.07 -13.18
CA SER A 132 11.21 17.44 -14.45
C SER A 132 9.80 16.86 -14.37
N LYS A 133 8.98 17.16 -15.38
CA LYS A 133 7.63 16.58 -15.50
C LYS A 133 7.75 15.12 -15.95
N GLN A 134 7.15 14.22 -15.19
CA GLN A 134 7.09 12.79 -15.46
C GLN A 134 5.64 12.32 -15.59
N THR A 135 5.44 11.19 -16.27
CA THR A 135 4.13 10.56 -16.44
C THR A 135 4.11 9.23 -15.71
N GLY A 136 3.08 9.01 -14.91
CA GLY A 136 2.83 7.76 -14.21
C GLY A 136 2.62 6.59 -15.16
N ALA A 137 2.92 5.40 -14.66
CA ALA A 137 2.85 4.13 -15.35
C ALA A 137 2.09 3.06 -14.53
N MET A 138 1.60 3.39 -13.33
CA MET A 138 0.83 2.44 -12.52
C MET A 138 -0.44 2.02 -13.26
N PRO A 139 -0.67 0.71 -13.49
CA PRO A 139 -1.89 0.23 -14.12
C PRO A 139 -3.15 0.61 -13.34
N ASN A 140 -4.23 0.90 -14.05
CA ASN A 140 -5.56 1.08 -13.46
C ASN A 140 -6.35 -0.22 -13.61
N ASN A 141 -6.48 -1.00 -12.54
CA ASN A 141 -7.22 -2.27 -12.53
C ASN A 141 -8.72 -2.07 -12.28
N GLY A 142 -9.15 -0.87 -11.90
CA GLY A 142 -10.56 -0.58 -11.63
C GLY A 142 -11.12 -1.43 -10.48
N ALA A 143 -12.31 -2.01 -10.68
CA ALA A 143 -12.93 -2.93 -9.73
C ALA A 143 -12.53 -4.38 -10.09
N VAL A 144 -11.79 -5.03 -9.20
CA VAL A 144 -11.39 -6.44 -9.37
C VAL A 144 -12.26 -7.34 -8.52
N ILE A 145 -12.96 -8.28 -9.16
CA ILE A 145 -13.79 -9.28 -8.47
C ILE A 145 -13.09 -10.64 -8.58
N ILE A 146 -12.72 -11.23 -7.44
CA ILE A 146 -12.03 -12.51 -7.36
C ILE A 146 -13.04 -13.60 -6.96
N THR A 147 -13.08 -14.70 -7.71
CA THR A 147 -13.89 -15.86 -7.35
C THR A 147 -12.99 -16.87 -6.65
N PRO A 148 -13.20 -17.24 -5.37
CA PRO A 148 -12.36 -18.19 -4.66
C PRO A 148 -12.13 -19.50 -5.42
N SER A 149 -10.97 -20.11 -5.20
CA SER A 149 -10.59 -21.41 -5.75
C SER A 149 -9.79 -22.19 -4.71
N THR A 150 -9.46 -23.45 -5.00
CA THR A 150 -8.58 -24.25 -4.13
C THR A 150 -7.11 -23.80 -4.18
N GLN A 151 -6.77 -22.86 -5.06
CA GLN A 151 -5.43 -22.30 -5.21
C GLN A 151 -5.40 -20.81 -4.86
N ASN A 152 -4.21 -20.35 -4.45
CA ASN A 152 -3.96 -18.93 -4.22
C ASN A 152 -4.20 -18.12 -5.49
N GLN A 153 -4.94 -17.02 -5.36
CA GLN A 153 -5.18 -16.08 -6.46
C GLN A 153 -4.48 -14.78 -6.14
N ALA A 154 -3.57 -14.38 -7.04
CA ALA A 154 -2.85 -13.13 -6.90
C ALA A 154 -3.77 -11.95 -7.15
N ILE A 155 -3.66 -10.92 -6.32
CA ILE A 155 -4.25 -9.62 -6.60
C ILE A 155 -3.28 -8.88 -7.54
N PRO A 156 -3.72 -8.46 -8.75
CA PRO A 156 -2.85 -7.73 -9.66
C PRO A 156 -2.31 -6.45 -9.02
N ALA A 157 -1.01 -6.18 -9.20
CA ALA A 157 -0.41 -4.91 -8.79
C ALA A 157 -1.02 -3.74 -9.58
N GLY A 158 -1.14 -2.58 -8.94
CA GLY A 158 -1.70 -1.37 -9.55
C GLY A 158 -2.84 -0.76 -8.73
N TYR A 159 -3.49 0.26 -9.29
CA TYR A 159 -4.58 0.96 -8.64
C TYR A 159 -5.88 0.16 -8.73
N HIS A 160 -6.53 -0.03 -7.59
CA HIS A 160 -7.87 -0.59 -7.47
C HIS A 160 -8.81 0.49 -6.95
N ASN A 161 -10.00 0.62 -7.54
CA ASN A 161 -10.92 1.72 -7.24
C ASN A 161 -11.74 1.54 -5.94
N GLY A 162 -11.40 0.54 -5.12
CA GLY A 162 -12.10 0.22 -3.88
C GLY A 162 -13.47 -0.46 -4.05
N SER A 163 -13.94 -0.69 -5.27
CA SER A 163 -15.21 -1.39 -5.55
C SER A 163 -15.02 -2.89 -5.85
N GLY A 164 -13.78 -3.39 -5.79
CA GLY A 164 -13.46 -4.81 -5.91
C GLY A 164 -13.77 -5.60 -4.64
N TYR A 165 -13.90 -6.92 -4.77
CA TYR A 165 -14.14 -7.83 -3.64
C TYR A 165 -13.83 -9.28 -4.00
N VAL A 166 -13.65 -10.11 -2.97
CA VAL A 166 -13.63 -11.58 -3.12
C VAL A 166 -15.07 -12.07 -2.94
N LYS A 167 -15.60 -12.86 -3.89
CA LYS A 167 -16.96 -13.39 -3.78
C LYS A 167 -17.07 -14.29 -2.55
N GLY A 168 -18.08 -14.02 -1.71
CA GLY A 168 -18.54 -14.99 -0.73
C GLY A 168 -19.35 -16.11 -1.40
N ASP A 169 -19.48 -17.23 -0.71
CA ASP A 169 -20.38 -18.32 -1.10
C ASP A 169 -21.44 -18.49 -0.01
N ALA A 170 -22.71 -18.31 -0.37
CA ALA A 170 -23.84 -18.49 0.54
C ALA A 170 -23.96 -19.94 1.05
N ASN A 171 -23.34 -20.90 0.36
CA ASN A 171 -23.29 -22.30 0.76
C ASN A 171 -22.18 -22.59 1.78
N LEU A 172 -21.35 -21.61 2.16
CA LEU A 172 -20.39 -21.73 3.27
C LEU A 172 -21.13 -21.69 4.63
N VAL A 173 -21.94 -22.73 4.86
CA VAL A 173 -22.71 -22.95 6.07
C VAL A 173 -22.37 -24.31 6.65
N ALA A 174 -22.42 -24.46 7.98
CA ALA A 174 -22.05 -25.68 8.68
C ALA A 174 -22.76 -26.94 8.13
N ALA A 175 -24.03 -26.80 7.73
CA ALA A 175 -24.85 -27.89 7.20
C ALA A 175 -24.37 -28.44 5.84
N ASN A 176 -23.52 -27.70 5.11
CA ASN A 176 -22.95 -28.14 3.83
C ASN A 176 -21.51 -28.68 3.98
N ILE A 177 -20.94 -28.58 5.18
CA ILE A 177 -19.55 -28.96 5.46
C ILE A 177 -19.56 -30.22 6.32
N LYS A 178 -18.76 -31.22 5.93
CA LYS A 178 -18.66 -32.51 6.64
C LYS A 178 -18.38 -32.29 8.13
N HIS A 179 -19.08 -33.03 8.98
CA HIS A 179 -18.94 -32.96 10.43
C HIS A 179 -17.47 -33.05 10.86
N GLY A 180 -17.05 -32.10 11.70
CA GLY A 180 -15.67 -32.02 12.21
C GLY A 180 -14.65 -31.40 11.26
N ILE A 181 -15.02 -31.05 10.03
CA ILE A 181 -14.15 -30.30 9.11
C ILE A 181 -14.43 -28.80 9.26
N THR A 182 -13.37 -28.00 9.34
CA THR A 182 -13.48 -26.53 9.38
C THR A 182 -12.99 -25.95 8.06
N VAL A 183 -13.83 -25.14 7.41
CA VAL A 183 -13.48 -24.39 6.20
C VAL A 183 -13.68 -22.90 6.48
N PHE A 184 -12.62 -22.10 6.37
CA PHE A 184 -12.62 -20.65 6.67
C PHE A 184 -13.26 -20.29 8.03
N GLY A 185 -13.07 -21.14 9.05
CA GLY A 185 -13.63 -20.92 10.40
C GLY A 185 -15.06 -21.44 10.61
N VAL A 186 -15.74 -21.92 9.57
CA VAL A 186 -17.05 -22.58 9.69
C VAL A 186 -16.85 -24.08 9.92
N THR A 187 -17.16 -24.54 11.14
CA THR A 187 -17.11 -25.97 11.50
C THR A 187 -18.33 -26.70 10.98
N GLY A 188 -18.11 -27.78 10.25
CA GLY A 188 -19.15 -28.59 9.65
C GLY A 188 -20.02 -29.32 10.66
N SER A 189 -21.31 -29.38 10.37
CA SER A 189 -22.32 -30.16 11.08
C SER A 189 -22.96 -31.24 10.19
N PHE A 190 -22.60 -31.30 8.90
CA PHE A 190 -23.14 -32.30 7.99
C PHE A 190 -22.65 -33.70 8.38
N SER A 191 -23.51 -34.47 9.01
CA SER A 191 -23.31 -35.90 9.23
C SER A 191 -24.24 -36.67 8.29
N PRO A 192 -23.71 -37.37 7.28
CA PRO A 192 -24.56 -38.24 6.47
C PRO A 192 -25.19 -39.33 7.34
N PRO A 193 -26.41 -39.79 7.02
CA PRO A 193 -27.15 -40.77 7.83
C PRO A 193 -26.57 -42.20 7.83
N TYR A 194 -25.38 -42.46 7.27
CA TYR A 194 -24.92 -43.81 6.94
C TYR A 194 -23.63 -44.32 7.60
N ASP A 195 -23.01 -43.60 8.55
CA ASP A 195 -21.69 -43.99 9.09
C ASP A 195 -21.69 -44.57 10.53
N GLN A 196 -22.82 -45.03 11.08
CA GLN A 196 -22.82 -45.70 12.40
C GLN A 196 -23.01 -47.22 12.29
N VAL A 197 -21.90 -47.95 12.48
CA VAL A 197 -21.92 -49.39 12.78
C VAL A 197 -22.22 -49.54 14.27
N TYR A 198 -23.35 -50.12 14.60
CA TYR A 198 -23.67 -50.46 15.98
C TYR A 198 -23.31 -51.92 16.23
N THR A 199 -22.34 -52.15 17.10
CA THR A 199 -21.97 -53.48 17.56
C THR A 199 -22.72 -53.79 18.84
N VAL A 200 -23.47 -54.90 18.87
CA VAL A 200 -24.16 -55.34 20.08
C VAL A 200 -23.73 -56.76 20.41
N SER A 201 -23.19 -56.92 21.61
CA SER A 201 -22.91 -58.25 22.17
C SER A 201 -24.11 -58.68 23.00
N THR A 202 -24.96 -59.56 22.48
CA THR A 202 -26.02 -60.21 23.27
C THR A 202 -25.88 -61.72 23.20
N THR A 203 -26.08 -62.39 24.33
CA THR A 203 -26.14 -63.85 24.38
C THR A 203 -27.59 -64.26 24.20
N THR A 204 -27.98 -64.73 23.01
CA THR A 204 -29.29 -65.34 22.79
C THR A 204 -29.14 -66.86 22.85
N THR A 205 -29.29 -67.40 24.06
CA THR A 205 -29.63 -68.82 24.20
C THR A 205 -31.04 -69.01 23.65
N ALA A 206 -31.26 -70.08 22.88
CA ALA A 206 -32.48 -70.45 22.16
C ALA A 206 -33.84 -69.91 22.66
N TYR A 207 -34.77 -69.71 21.72
CA TYR A 207 -36.18 -69.29 21.89
C TYR A 207 -36.81 -69.49 23.30
N PRO A 208 -37.57 -68.50 23.85
CA PRO A 208 -38.12 -67.30 23.20
C PRO A 208 -37.59 -65.95 23.75
N LEU A 209 -37.71 -64.91 22.91
CA LEU A 209 -37.46 -63.47 23.16
C LEU A 209 -35.98 -63.07 23.37
N GLY A 210 -35.30 -62.77 22.25
CA GLY A 210 -34.03 -62.05 22.28
C GLY A 210 -34.17 -60.66 22.93
N SER A 211 -33.07 -60.13 23.47
CA SER A 211 -33.02 -58.80 24.10
C SER A 211 -33.49 -57.69 23.15
N GLN A 212 -34.22 -56.71 23.67
CA GLN A 212 -34.65 -55.55 22.88
C GLN A 212 -33.44 -54.68 22.55
N ILE A 213 -33.17 -54.45 21.26
CA ILE A 213 -32.07 -53.59 20.81
C ILE A 213 -32.66 -52.26 20.33
N PRO A 214 -32.39 -51.14 21.00
CA PRO A 214 -32.95 -49.85 20.64
C PRO A 214 -32.38 -49.37 19.30
N LEU A 215 -33.26 -48.87 18.43
CA LEU A 215 -32.89 -48.19 17.20
C LEU A 215 -33.02 -46.68 17.41
N PRO A 216 -31.96 -45.89 17.14
CA PRO A 216 -31.94 -44.45 17.41
C PRO A 216 -32.79 -43.62 16.43
N PHE A 217 -33.24 -44.24 15.34
CA PHE A 217 -34.14 -43.67 14.34
C PHE A 217 -34.89 -44.81 13.64
N VAL A 218 -35.79 -44.45 12.73
CA VAL A 218 -36.57 -45.39 11.92
C VAL A 218 -35.78 -45.72 10.64
N PRO A 219 -35.14 -46.89 10.51
CA PRO A 219 -34.32 -47.19 9.34
C PRO A 219 -35.18 -47.56 8.12
N LYS A 220 -34.77 -47.11 6.93
CA LYS A 220 -35.23 -47.65 5.64
C LYS A 220 -34.55 -48.96 5.29
N LEU A 221 -33.34 -49.19 5.82
CA LEU A 221 -32.58 -50.42 5.64
C LEU A 221 -31.93 -50.79 6.97
N LEU A 222 -32.16 -52.01 7.44
CA LEU A 222 -31.50 -52.55 8.63
C LEU A 222 -30.77 -53.83 8.21
N VAL A 223 -29.45 -53.83 8.33
CA VAL A 223 -28.61 -54.97 7.99
C VAL A 223 -28.02 -55.54 9.27
N VAL A 224 -28.18 -56.83 9.50
CA VAL A 224 -27.76 -57.51 10.73
C VAL A 224 -26.85 -58.68 10.39
N PHE A 225 -25.71 -58.76 11.07
CA PHE A 225 -24.67 -59.73 10.81
C PHE A 225 -24.27 -60.46 12.09
N PRO A 226 -24.58 -61.76 12.25
CA PRO A 226 -23.95 -62.58 13.28
C PRO A 226 -22.43 -62.58 13.06
N THR A 227 -21.65 -62.39 14.12
CA THR A 227 -20.17 -62.31 14.04
C THR A 227 -19.45 -63.54 14.62
N ASP A 228 -20.21 -64.56 15.04
CA ASP A 228 -19.64 -65.81 15.50
C ASP A 228 -18.98 -66.57 14.33
N ALA A 229 -17.91 -67.32 14.63
CA ALA A 229 -17.10 -68.00 13.62
C ALA A 229 -17.91 -69.07 12.86
N GLY A 230 -17.84 -69.05 11.52
CA GLY A 230 -18.44 -70.06 10.63
C GLY A 230 -19.76 -69.68 9.95
N TYR A 231 -20.30 -68.47 10.20
CA TYR A 231 -21.60 -68.04 9.67
C TYR A 231 -21.48 -66.98 8.57
N ARG A 232 -22.38 -67.04 7.57
CA ARG A 232 -22.44 -66.09 6.46
C ARG A 232 -23.34 -64.89 6.81
N PRO A 233 -23.01 -63.67 6.32
CA PRO A 233 -23.85 -62.49 6.48
C PRO A 233 -25.21 -62.65 5.79
N ALA A 234 -26.29 -62.19 6.44
CA ALA A 234 -27.63 -62.07 5.83
C ALA A 234 -27.92 -60.58 5.57
N ILE A 235 -28.30 -60.22 4.33
CA ILE A 235 -28.63 -58.84 3.94
C ILE A 235 -30.16 -58.72 3.88
N TYR A 236 -30.74 -57.71 4.55
CA TYR A 236 -32.19 -57.48 4.56
C TYR A 236 -32.51 -56.12 3.96
N ASP A 237 -33.52 -56.06 3.08
CA ASP A 237 -34.13 -54.84 2.55
C ASP A 237 -35.38 -54.53 3.39
N ALA A 238 -35.36 -53.45 4.20
CA ALA A 238 -36.47 -53.11 5.08
C ALA A 238 -37.57 -52.29 4.38
N ILE A 239 -37.56 -52.23 3.06
CA ILE A 239 -38.61 -51.62 2.26
C ILE A 239 -39.70 -52.65 2.03
N TYR A 240 -40.63 -52.80 2.98
CA TYR A 240 -42.08 -52.87 2.73
C TYR A 240 -42.83 -53.03 4.07
N GLY A 241 -43.26 -51.89 4.61
CA GLY A 241 -44.43 -51.82 5.50
C GLY A 241 -44.20 -52.26 6.95
N PHE A 242 -44.43 -51.33 7.87
CA PHE A 242 -44.65 -51.60 9.28
C PHE A 242 -45.82 -52.58 9.47
N SER A 243 -45.49 -53.86 9.53
CA SER A 243 -46.34 -54.92 10.04
C SER A 243 -45.45 -55.85 10.85
N MET A 244 -46.00 -56.46 11.90
CA MET A 244 -45.32 -57.36 12.84
C MET A 244 -44.94 -58.69 12.18
N THR A 245 -44.24 -58.64 11.04
CA THR A 245 -43.93 -59.78 10.21
C THR A 245 -42.57 -60.32 10.63
N SER A 246 -42.60 -61.44 11.33
CA SER A 246 -41.45 -62.31 11.50
C SER A 246 -40.88 -62.59 10.11
N THR A 247 -39.66 -62.13 9.83
CA THR A 247 -39.05 -62.31 8.51
C THR A 247 -37.91 -63.30 8.59
N TYR A 248 -38.00 -64.37 7.80
CA TYR A 248 -37.03 -65.48 7.76
C TYR A 248 -35.70 -65.01 7.16
N MET A 249 -34.61 -65.05 7.94
CA MET A 249 -33.29 -64.55 7.54
C MET A 249 -32.34 -65.64 6.98
N GLY A 250 -32.88 -66.81 6.61
CA GLY A 250 -32.11 -67.92 6.03
C GLY A 250 -31.51 -68.89 7.06
N GLY A 251 -31.16 -70.09 6.58
CA GLY A 251 -30.43 -71.11 7.33
C GLY A 251 -30.04 -72.28 6.45
N SER A 252 -28.98 -73.01 6.84
CA SER A 252 -28.61 -74.29 6.23
C SER A 252 -29.22 -75.42 7.07
N GLY A 253 -30.11 -76.23 6.49
CA GLY A 253 -30.84 -77.27 7.24
C GLY A 253 -32.01 -76.73 8.06
N SER A 254 -32.29 -77.30 9.23
CA SER A 254 -33.44 -76.98 10.10
C SER A 254 -33.29 -75.73 10.96
N SER A 255 -32.26 -74.90 10.72
CA SER A 255 -31.98 -73.68 11.51
C SER A 255 -32.68 -72.47 10.88
N THR A 256 -33.35 -71.65 11.68
CA THR A 256 -34.12 -70.50 11.18
C THR A 256 -33.94 -69.27 12.08
N MET A 257 -33.65 -68.11 11.49
CA MET A 257 -33.54 -66.83 12.21
C MET A 257 -34.68 -65.89 11.82
N TRP A 258 -35.14 -65.11 12.79
CA TRP A 258 -36.19 -64.12 12.63
C TRP A 258 -35.75 -62.77 13.19
N LEU A 259 -35.96 -61.73 12.39
CA LEU A 259 -35.90 -60.34 12.83
C LEU A 259 -37.33 -59.88 13.11
N ASN A 260 -37.56 -59.28 14.28
CA ASN A 260 -38.84 -58.68 14.62
C ASN A 260 -38.61 -57.21 14.97
N LEU A 261 -39.31 -56.31 14.28
CA LEU A 261 -39.32 -54.87 14.56
C LEU A 261 -40.58 -54.51 15.34
N TYR A 262 -40.46 -53.71 16.39
CA TYR A 262 -41.62 -53.28 17.17
C TYR A 262 -41.37 -51.97 17.89
N TYR A 263 -42.46 -51.25 18.14
CA TYR A 263 -42.49 -50.04 18.95
C TYR A 263 -43.00 -50.37 20.35
N THR A 264 -42.27 -49.93 21.37
CA THR A 264 -42.75 -49.96 22.75
C THR A 264 -42.28 -48.71 23.49
N ALA A 265 -43.16 -48.13 24.30
CA ALA A 265 -42.88 -46.93 25.09
C ALA A 265 -42.22 -45.77 24.29
N GLY A 266 -42.69 -45.53 23.05
CA GLY A 266 -42.21 -44.44 22.19
C GLY A 266 -40.85 -44.67 21.52
N ASN A 267 -40.21 -45.82 21.75
CA ASN A 267 -38.91 -46.16 21.16
C ASN A 267 -39.08 -47.33 20.16
N LEU A 268 -38.29 -47.30 19.08
CA LEU A 268 -38.23 -48.39 18.10
C LEU A 268 -37.16 -49.39 18.53
N TYR A 269 -37.50 -50.68 18.48
CA TYR A 269 -36.58 -51.76 18.78
C TYR A 269 -36.61 -52.82 17.68
N PHE A 270 -35.55 -53.62 17.63
CA PHE A 270 -35.60 -54.93 17.01
C PHE A 270 -35.22 -56.03 17.98
N THR A 271 -35.71 -57.24 17.72
CA THR A 271 -35.22 -58.48 18.32
C THR A 271 -34.81 -59.45 17.25
N LEU A 272 -33.82 -60.26 17.61
CA LEU A 272 -33.40 -61.40 16.83
C LEU A 272 -33.81 -62.66 17.61
N SER A 273 -34.48 -63.59 16.93
CA SER A 273 -34.75 -64.91 17.48
C SER A 273 -34.26 -66.00 16.54
N ALA A 274 -33.83 -67.12 17.11
CA ALA A 274 -33.18 -68.21 16.40
C ALA A 274 -33.78 -69.56 16.86
N GLN A 275 -34.01 -70.45 15.91
CA GLN A 275 -34.43 -71.84 16.15
C GLN A 275 -33.33 -72.78 15.67
N ASN A 276 -32.96 -73.76 16.50
CA ASN A 276 -31.95 -74.78 16.21
C ASN A 276 -30.54 -74.21 15.89
N PHE A 277 -30.24 -72.99 16.35
CA PHE A 277 -28.89 -72.41 16.40
C PHE A 277 -28.84 -71.29 17.46
N SER A 278 -27.64 -70.92 17.91
CA SER A 278 -27.39 -69.82 18.86
C SER A 278 -26.28 -68.90 18.37
N PHE A 279 -26.38 -67.62 18.69
CA PHE A 279 -25.33 -66.63 18.43
C PHE A 279 -25.06 -65.81 19.70
N THR A 280 -23.84 -65.30 19.84
CA THR A 280 -23.39 -64.55 21.02
C THR A 280 -23.03 -63.10 20.70
N LYS A 281 -22.85 -62.78 19.41
CA LYS A 281 -22.50 -61.43 18.94
C LYS A 281 -23.06 -61.16 17.56
N PHE A 282 -23.57 -59.95 17.36
CA PHE A 282 -23.92 -59.48 16.04
C PHE A 282 -23.60 -57.99 15.87
N ASN A 283 -23.39 -57.59 14.62
CA ASN A 283 -23.30 -56.19 14.23
C ASN A 283 -24.58 -55.81 13.49
N TYR A 284 -25.00 -54.56 13.60
CA TYR A 284 -26.03 -54.03 12.73
C TYR A 284 -25.66 -52.67 12.14
N PHE A 285 -26.19 -52.44 10.94
CA PHE A 285 -26.12 -51.19 10.21
C PHE A 285 -27.55 -50.74 9.98
N ALA A 286 -27.89 -49.57 10.51
CA ALA A 286 -29.17 -48.92 10.26
C ALA A 286 -28.91 -47.78 9.27
N PHE A 287 -29.73 -47.69 8.23
CA PHE A 287 -29.68 -46.61 7.24
C PHE A 287 -31.05 -45.93 7.16
N ALA A 288 -31.07 -44.60 7.17
CA ALA A 288 -32.30 -43.78 7.16
C ALA A 288 -32.86 -43.54 5.75
#